data_AF-A0A9D5VIL1-F1
#
_entry.id   AF-A0A9D5VIL1-F1
#
_cell.length_a   1.000
_cell.length_b   1.000
_cell.length_c   1.000
_cell.angle_alpha   90.00
_cell.angle_beta   90.00
_cell.angle_gamma   90.00
#
_symmetry.space_group_name_H-M   'P 1'
#
loop_
_entity.id
_entity.type
_entity.pdbx_description
1 polymer ?
#
loop_
_entity_poly.entity_id
_entity_poly.type
_entity_poly.pdbx_seq_one_letter_code
_entity_poly.pdbx_strand_id
1 'polypeptide(L)'
;MMILAMINTPVTLVRFALVILINLVNLFSGLIASETDPWTGREKLLQNQAASKELLLKMDDITNTWLEEGILQANRKGGKHHPCSKHRLYHSVYKKMTTFIFAHLEKKLNLDKEFEAYRVDQKRRDAVFKNLTFKESFPFYISAHGLGASININNNIIGSDKVGHFFAQGYTYFKKAYLNKNTHGIQDALDYGHTSEKYYFGLQTTGIYSYGDLASNYDGMRFWKKLIGIRTTTGDNTIDEQPYVICKNGKWQANPQVKFSWGDYVNPAWDEAINCSSLRNPWMDEKVYFEMQEKAKAQGKDGYSCPLSVDACQSIVKEYLQRGQNNVSVLKHLLSPECAKAANYTLADEKHGGEYFTNKKAQLPTWVKKSRSCFGACCSLLQVGELGLENVLASLFHVNHTFKNDLFEIR
;
A
#
# COMPACT_ATOMS: atom_id res chain seq x y z
N MET A 1 -31.26 -36.68 26.65
CA MET A 1 -30.84 -35.98 27.88
C MET A 1 -29.41 -36.37 28.31
N MET A 2 -28.44 -36.45 27.37
CA MET A 2 -27.09 -36.94 27.70
C MET A 2 -25.98 -36.39 26.78
N ILE A 3 -26.09 -35.14 26.30
CA ILE A 3 -25.02 -34.45 25.53
C ILE A 3 -24.90 -32.98 26.00
N LEU A 4 -24.95 -32.73 27.31
CA LEU A 4 -24.81 -31.37 27.87
C LEU A 4 -23.89 -31.30 29.10
N ALA A 5 -23.11 -32.34 29.36
CA ALA A 5 -22.29 -32.47 30.58
C ALA A 5 -20.77 -32.51 30.35
N MET A 6 -20.25 -31.90 29.28
CA MET A 6 -18.79 -31.90 29.01
C MET A 6 -18.17 -30.53 28.71
N ILE A 7 -18.88 -29.41 28.94
CA ILE A 7 -18.30 -28.07 28.77
C ILE A 7 -18.35 -27.34 30.12
N ASN A 8 -17.60 -27.81 31.11
CA ASN A 8 -17.51 -27.10 32.39
C ASN A 8 -16.15 -27.21 33.09
N THR A 9 -15.09 -27.53 32.35
CA THR A 9 -13.73 -27.38 32.88
C THR A 9 -13.15 -26.04 32.40
N PRO A 10 -12.67 -25.16 33.30
CA PRO A 10 -12.10 -23.86 32.94
C PRO A 10 -10.94 -23.98 31.93
N VAL A 11 -10.25 -25.12 31.91
CA VAL A 11 -9.19 -25.45 30.95
C VAL A 11 -9.70 -25.51 29.50
N THR A 12 -10.92 -26.01 29.27
CA THR A 12 -11.49 -26.16 27.92
C THR A 12 -11.92 -24.80 27.36
N LEU A 13 -12.48 -23.94 28.22
CA LEU A 13 -12.83 -22.56 27.88
C LEU A 13 -11.60 -21.71 27.56
N VAL A 14 -10.52 -21.83 28.34
CA VAL A 14 -9.25 -21.14 28.08
C VAL A 14 -8.64 -21.59 26.76
N ARG A 15 -8.64 -22.90 26.45
CA ARG A 15 -8.14 -23.42 25.17
C ARG A 15 -8.98 -22.93 23.98
N PHE A 16 -10.31 -22.90 24.12
CA PHE A 16 -11.19 -22.40 23.07
C PHE A 16 -11.00 -20.89 22.83
N ALA A 17 -10.88 -20.10 23.90
CA ALA A 17 -10.56 -18.68 23.83
C ALA A 17 -9.19 -18.44 23.20
N LEU A 18 -8.17 -19.26 23.52
CA LEU A 18 -6.83 -19.15 22.92
C LEU A 18 -6.84 -19.49 21.43
N VAL A 19 -7.59 -20.52 21.02
CA VAL A 19 -7.75 -20.89 19.60
C VAL A 19 -8.51 -19.80 18.84
N ILE A 20 -9.55 -19.22 19.42
CA ILE A 20 -10.26 -18.08 18.83
C ILE A 20 -9.33 -16.87 18.74
N LEU A 21 -8.53 -16.57 19.78
CA LEU A 21 -7.58 -15.46 19.79
C LEU A 21 -6.49 -15.66 18.74
N ILE A 22 -5.92 -16.86 18.61
CA ILE A 22 -4.91 -17.20 17.59
C ILE A 22 -5.52 -17.10 16.19
N ASN A 23 -6.75 -17.59 15.99
CA ASN A 23 -7.43 -17.45 14.70
C ASN A 23 -7.80 -16.00 14.39
N LEU A 24 -8.21 -15.20 15.38
CA LEU A 24 -8.45 -13.77 15.23
C LEU A 24 -7.14 -13.02 14.91
N VAL A 25 -6.04 -13.29 15.61
CA VAL A 25 -4.72 -12.71 15.31
C VAL A 25 -4.27 -13.07 13.89
N ASN A 26 -4.50 -14.31 13.44
CA ASN A 26 -4.23 -14.72 12.07
C ASN A 26 -5.18 -14.07 11.04
N LEU A 27 -6.46 -13.86 11.38
CA LEU A 27 -7.43 -13.11 10.57
C LEU A 27 -7.07 -11.62 10.45
N PHE A 28 -6.53 -11.01 11.50
CA PHE A 28 -6.09 -9.61 11.51
C PHE A 28 -4.68 -9.39 10.95
N SER A 29 -3.84 -10.43 10.89
CA SER A 29 -2.50 -10.33 10.29
C SER A 29 -2.51 -10.04 8.78
N GLY A 30 -3.65 -10.29 8.11
CA GLY A 30 -3.93 -9.92 6.72
C GLY A 30 -4.26 -8.44 6.48
N LEU A 31 -4.35 -7.64 7.54
CA LEU A 31 -4.76 -6.22 7.51
C LEU A 31 -3.62 -5.27 7.92
N ILE A 32 -2.39 -5.77 8.00
CA ILE A 32 -1.24 -4.95 8.36
C ILE A 32 -0.77 -4.25 7.09
N ALA A 33 -1.30 -3.06 6.85
CA ALA A 33 -0.70 -2.13 5.90
C ALA A 33 0.68 -1.73 6.40
N SER A 34 1.66 -1.89 5.51
CA SER A 34 3.05 -1.51 5.74
C SER A 34 3.25 -0.17 5.05
N GLU A 35 3.38 0.90 5.83
CA GLU A 35 3.60 2.24 5.28
C GLU A 35 5.07 2.47 5.02
N THR A 36 5.40 3.38 4.10
CA THR A 36 6.79 3.71 3.81
C THR A 36 7.16 5.09 4.35
N ASP A 37 8.36 5.18 4.94
CA ASP A 37 8.96 6.47 5.26
C ASP A 37 9.56 7.07 3.98
N PRO A 38 9.05 8.22 3.50
CA PRO A 38 9.50 8.81 2.23
C PRO A 38 10.89 9.49 2.33
N TRP A 39 11.45 9.66 3.54
CA TRP A 39 12.65 10.46 3.77
C TRP A 39 13.82 9.70 4.40
N THR A 40 13.57 8.88 5.42
CA THR A 40 14.64 8.27 6.22
C THR A 40 15.52 7.35 5.36
N GLY A 41 16.81 7.67 5.27
CA GLY A 41 17.80 6.93 4.49
C GLY A 41 17.71 7.11 2.97
N ARG A 42 16.87 8.02 2.48
CA ARG A 42 16.70 8.32 1.05
C ARG A 42 18.03 8.66 0.35
N GLU A 43 18.88 9.47 0.96
CA GLU A 43 20.17 9.87 0.36
C GLU A 43 21.11 8.69 0.13
N LYS A 44 21.17 7.76 1.09
CA LYS A 44 21.97 6.53 0.98
C LYS A 44 21.53 5.72 -0.24
N LEU A 45 20.23 5.64 -0.49
CA LEU A 45 19.65 4.92 -1.64
C LEU A 45 19.94 5.64 -2.96
N LEU A 46 19.90 6.98 -3.00
CA LEU A 46 20.21 7.77 -4.21
C LEU A 46 21.69 7.73 -4.60
N GLN A 47 22.59 7.65 -3.61
CA GLN A 47 24.04 7.64 -3.85
C GLN A 47 24.53 6.35 -4.56
N ASN A 48 23.76 5.26 -4.50
CA ASN A 48 24.17 3.96 -5.04
C ASN A 48 23.36 3.55 -6.28
N GLN A 49 23.56 4.27 -7.38
CA GLN A 49 22.89 3.98 -8.65
C GLN A 49 23.24 2.59 -9.22
N ALA A 50 24.47 2.11 -8.99
CA ALA A 50 24.90 0.78 -9.40
C ALA A 50 24.05 -0.31 -8.72
N ALA A 51 23.86 -0.21 -7.40
CA ALA A 51 22.99 -1.12 -6.66
C ALA A 51 21.53 -1.02 -7.11
N SER A 52 21.04 0.17 -7.49
CA SER A 52 19.68 0.32 -8.02
C SER A 52 19.47 -0.47 -9.32
N LYS A 53 20.45 -0.42 -10.24
CA LYS A 53 20.41 -1.20 -11.49
C LYS A 53 20.55 -2.70 -11.24
N GLU A 54 21.42 -3.10 -10.32
CA GLU A 54 21.59 -4.51 -9.95
C GLU A 54 20.31 -5.08 -9.30
N LEU A 55 19.67 -4.33 -8.40
CA LEU A 55 18.41 -4.70 -7.79
C LEU A 55 17.32 -4.89 -8.85
N LEU A 56 17.20 -3.98 -9.82
CA LEU A 56 16.26 -4.09 -10.94
C LEU A 56 16.44 -5.43 -11.67
N LEU A 57 17.67 -5.76 -12.08
CA LEU A 57 17.96 -7.00 -12.80
C LEU A 57 17.65 -8.25 -11.97
N LYS A 58 17.99 -8.22 -10.67
CA LYS A 58 17.70 -9.33 -9.75
C LYS A 58 16.19 -9.52 -9.57
N MET A 59 15.44 -8.44 -9.42
CA MET A 59 13.98 -8.51 -9.28
C MET A 59 13.31 -8.97 -10.59
N ASP A 60 13.84 -8.57 -11.75
CA ASP A 60 13.38 -9.04 -13.06
C ASP A 60 13.59 -10.55 -13.21
N ASP A 61 14.77 -11.06 -12.86
CA ASP A 61 15.10 -12.49 -12.92
C ASP A 61 14.17 -13.33 -12.03
N ILE A 62 13.95 -12.89 -10.79
CA ILE A 62 13.05 -13.57 -9.85
C ILE A 62 11.62 -13.58 -10.38
N THR A 63 11.10 -12.43 -10.83
CA THR A 63 9.73 -12.36 -11.34
C THR A 63 9.55 -13.21 -12.60
N ASN A 64 10.48 -13.15 -13.56
CA ASN A 64 10.37 -13.98 -14.77
C ASN A 64 10.46 -15.48 -14.45
N THR A 65 11.33 -15.87 -13.51
CA THR A 65 11.41 -17.26 -13.03
C THR A 65 10.09 -17.72 -12.42
N TRP A 66 9.49 -16.92 -11.53
CA TRP A 66 8.20 -17.25 -10.91
C TRP A 66 7.04 -17.27 -11.91
N LEU A 67 7.08 -16.41 -12.92
CA LEU A 67 6.14 -16.43 -14.02
C LEU A 67 6.22 -17.76 -14.78
N GLU A 68 7.42 -18.19 -15.16
CA GLU A 68 7.66 -19.49 -15.80
C GLU A 68 7.18 -20.66 -14.94
N GLU A 69 7.50 -20.67 -13.65
CA GLU A 69 7.00 -21.68 -12.73
C GLU A 69 5.47 -21.70 -12.62
N GLY A 70 4.83 -20.53 -12.63
CA GLY A 70 3.38 -20.38 -12.64
C GLY A 70 2.76 -20.96 -13.91
N ILE A 71 3.37 -20.72 -15.07
CA ILE A 71 3.00 -21.29 -16.37
C ILE A 71 3.12 -22.82 -16.33
N LEU A 72 4.24 -23.34 -15.85
CA LEU A 72 4.46 -24.78 -15.70
C LEU A 72 3.42 -25.42 -14.79
N GLN A 73 3.09 -24.77 -13.66
CA GLN A 73 2.07 -25.26 -12.74
C GLN A 73 0.67 -25.24 -13.36
N ALA A 74 0.33 -24.20 -14.14
CA ALA A 74 -0.94 -24.12 -14.85
C ALA A 74 -1.11 -25.26 -15.86
N ASN A 75 -0.03 -25.62 -16.57
CA ASN A 75 -0.01 -26.73 -17.53
C ASN A 75 -0.12 -28.11 -16.85
N ARG A 76 0.53 -28.32 -15.69
CA ARG A 76 0.44 -29.60 -14.94
C ARG A 76 -0.98 -29.90 -14.45
N LYS A 77 -1.73 -28.85 -14.07
CA LYS A 77 -3.15 -28.96 -13.66
C LYS A 77 -4.12 -28.99 -14.85
N GLY A 78 -3.60 -29.02 -16.08
CA GLY A 78 -4.34 -29.04 -17.32
C GLY A 78 -4.76 -30.45 -17.75
N GLY A 79 -6.05 -30.76 -17.69
CA GLY A 79 -6.62 -31.94 -18.37
C GLY A 79 -6.91 -31.66 -19.85
N LYS A 80 -7.01 -32.72 -20.67
CA LYS A 80 -7.30 -32.67 -22.12
C LYS A 80 -8.52 -31.82 -22.50
N HIS A 81 -9.48 -31.65 -21.59
CA HIS A 81 -10.77 -31.02 -21.85
C HIS A 81 -10.78 -29.47 -21.74
N HIS A 82 -9.72 -28.84 -21.22
CA HIS A 82 -9.65 -27.37 -21.14
C HIS A 82 -8.23 -26.85 -21.46
N PRO A 83 -7.75 -27.02 -22.69
CA PRO A 83 -6.44 -26.48 -23.09
C PRO A 83 -6.36 -24.99 -22.76
N CYS A 84 -5.21 -24.53 -22.24
CA CYS A 84 -4.96 -23.13 -21.90
C CYS A 84 -6.09 -22.44 -21.09
N SER A 85 -6.53 -23.04 -19.99
CA SER A 85 -7.49 -22.38 -19.10
C SER A 85 -6.91 -21.10 -18.50
N LYS A 86 -7.55 -19.95 -18.77
CA LYS A 86 -7.18 -18.62 -18.23
C LYS A 86 -7.21 -18.60 -16.71
N HIS A 87 -8.30 -19.11 -16.12
CA HIS A 87 -8.47 -19.20 -14.67
C HIS A 87 -7.32 -19.96 -14.00
N ARG A 88 -6.91 -21.11 -14.57
CA ARG A 88 -5.77 -21.88 -14.03
C ARG A 88 -4.46 -21.14 -14.14
N LEU A 89 -4.23 -20.40 -15.23
CA LEU A 89 -3.03 -19.60 -15.39
C LEU A 89 -2.97 -18.50 -14.33
N TYR A 90 -4.00 -17.64 -14.26
CA TYR A 90 -4.05 -16.56 -13.28
C TYR A 90 -3.86 -17.08 -11.86
N HIS A 91 -4.56 -18.14 -11.48
CA HIS A 91 -4.43 -18.73 -10.16
C HIS A 91 -3.03 -19.28 -9.87
N SER A 92 -2.39 -19.92 -10.86
CA SER A 92 -1.05 -20.50 -10.67
C SER A 92 0.04 -19.44 -10.61
N VAL A 93 -0.04 -18.41 -11.46
CA VAL A 93 0.86 -17.25 -11.42
C VAL A 93 0.64 -16.47 -10.14
N TYR A 94 -0.61 -16.19 -9.74
CA TYR A 94 -0.93 -15.49 -8.50
C TYR A 94 -0.33 -16.20 -7.30
N LYS A 95 -0.54 -17.52 -7.15
CA LYS A 95 0.06 -18.31 -6.06
C LYS A 95 1.59 -18.31 -6.02
N LYS A 96 2.24 -18.04 -7.16
CA LYS A 96 3.70 -17.94 -7.25
C LYS A 96 4.21 -16.55 -6.88
N MET A 97 3.45 -15.51 -7.20
CA MET A 97 3.82 -14.12 -6.89
C MET A 97 3.39 -13.71 -5.47
N THR A 98 2.31 -14.29 -4.95
CA THR A 98 1.70 -13.89 -3.68
C THR A 98 1.60 -15.01 -2.66
N THR A 99 1.64 -14.63 -1.37
CA THR A 99 1.21 -15.44 -0.23
C THR A 99 -0.23 -15.09 0.15
N PHE A 100 -0.71 -15.65 1.26
CA PHE A 100 -2.00 -15.27 1.84
C PHE A 100 -2.02 -13.82 2.36
N ILE A 101 -0.86 -13.22 2.67
CA ILE A 101 -0.75 -11.92 3.36
C ILE A 101 0.09 -10.90 2.56
N PHE A 102 1.25 -11.30 2.04
CA PHE A 102 2.22 -10.44 1.34
C PHE A 102 2.60 -10.99 -0.04
N ALA A 103 3.21 -10.19 -0.92
CA ALA A 103 3.89 -10.81 -2.06
C ALA A 103 5.13 -11.59 -1.59
N HIS A 104 5.47 -12.68 -2.27
CA HIS A 104 6.71 -13.41 -1.95
C HIS A 104 7.94 -12.52 -2.14
N LEU A 105 7.93 -11.64 -3.14
CA LEU A 105 9.07 -10.76 -3.44
C LEU A 105 9.24 -9.67 -2.37
N GLU A 106 8.15 -9.04 -1.93
CA GLU A 106 8.16 -8.11 -0.79
C GLU A 106 8.79 -8.77 0.44
N LYS A 107 8.38 -10.01 0.77
CA LYS A 107 8.95 -10.76 1.87
C LYS A 107 10.46 -10.99 1.70
N LYS A 108 10.92 -11.35 0.50
CA LYS A 108 12.35 -11.49 0.20
C LYS A 108 13.10 -10.18 0.38
N LEU A 109 12.57 -9.10 -0.20
CA LEU A 109 13.13 -7.76 -0.08
C LEU A 109 13.28 -7.34 1.37
N ASN A 110 12.33 -7.71 2.24
CA ASN A 110 12.30 -7.33 3.66
C ASN A 110 13.03 -8.29 4.62
N LEU A 111 13.27 -9.55 4.25
CA LEU A 111 13.82 -10.55 5.19
C LEU A 111 15.09 -11.26 4.72
N ASP A 112 15.31 -11.40 3.41
CA ASP A 112 16.44 -12.17 2.91
C ASP A 112 17.72 -11.30 2.96
N LYS A 113 18.79 -11.84 3.56
CA LYS A 113 20.10 -11.16 3.70
C LYS A 113 20.70 -10.72 2.36
N GLU A 114 20.35 -11.44 1.29
CA GLU A 114 20.75 -11.11 -0.07
C GLU A 114 20.28 -9.70 -0.51
N PHE A 115 19.18 -9.19 0.07
CA PHE A 115 18.62 -7.88 -0.26
C PHE A 115 19.02 -6.77 0.72
N GLU A 116 19.74 -7.09 1.79
CA GLU A 116 20.09 -6.15 2.86
C GLU A 116 20.89 -4.94 2.34
N ALA A 117 21.76 -5.15 1.35
CA ALA A 117 22.57 -4.08 0.75
C ALA A 117 21.75 -3.09 -0.12
N TYR A 118 20.55 -3.46 -0.54
CA TYR A 118 19.73 -2.69 -1.49
C TYR A 118 18.60 -1.91 -0.84
N ARG A 119 18.46 -2.02 0.49
CA ARG A 119 17.33 -1.47 1.22
C ARG A 119 17.75 -0.63 2.40
N VAL A 120 16.82 0.18 2.87
CA VAL A 120 16.87 0.86 4.16
C VAL A 120 15.71 0.37 4.99
N ASP A 121 16.01 -0.37 6.05
CA ASP A 121 15.02 -0.82 7.01
C ASP A 121 14.52 0.37 7.83
N GLN A 122 13.20 0.55 7.87
CA GLN A 122 12.56 1.65 8.58
C GLN A 122 12.23 1.24 10.01
N LYS A 123 12.88 1.88 10.98
CA LYS A 123 12.57 1.70 12.39
C LYS A 123 11.66 2.83 12.84
N ARG A 124 10.57 2.52 13.53
CA ARG A 124 9.60 3.53 14.02
C ARG A 124 10.26 4.70 14.73
N ARG A 125 11.26 4.44 15.58
CA ARG A 125 11.99 5.47 16.36
C ARG A 125 12.79 6.44 15.47
N ASP A 126 13.22 5.96 14.31
CA ASP A 126 14.05 6.70 13.37
C ASP A 126 13.20 7.29 12.24
N ALA A 127 11.94 6.85 12.07
CA ALA A 127 11.07 7.26 10.98
C ALA A 127 10.41 8.63 11.17
N VAL A 128 9.92 9.25 10.09
CA VAL A 128 9.12 10.49 10.13
C VAL A 128 7.81 10.31 10.93
N PHE A 129 7.35 9.07 11.07
CA PHE A 129 6.15 8.70 11.82
C PHE A 129 6.39 8.49 13.33
N LYS A 130 7.61 8.71 13.85
CA LYS A 130 7.97 8.39 15.25
C LYS A 130 7.07 9.03 16.31
N ASN A 131 6.49 10.19 16.00
CA ASN A 131 5.64 10.98 16.90
C ASN A 131 4.14 10.66 16.77
N LEU A 132 3.75 9.80 15.84
CA LEU A 132 2.38 9.31 15.76
C LEU A 132 2.13 8.34 16.92
N THR A 133 1.02 8.55 17.61
CA THR A 133 0.60 7.76 18.77
C THR A 133 -0.07 6.46 18.34
N PHE A 134 -0.23 5.54 19.29
CA PHE A 134 -0.91 4.27 19.07
C PHE A 134 -2.34 4.41 18.52
N LYS A 135 -3.08 5.44 18.94
CA LYS A 135 -4.45 5.70 18.43
C LYS A 135 -4.44 6.31 17.02
N GLU A 136 -3.37 7.01 16.68
CA GLU A 136 -3.20 7.62 15.36
C GLU A 136 -2.82 6.58 14.32
N SER A 137 -1.90 5.67 14.69
CA SER A 137 -1.33 4.66 13.80
C SER A 137 -1.05 3.35 14.55
N PHE A 138 -2.10 2.64 14.92
CA PHE A 138 -2.02 1.39 15.69
C PHE A 138 -1.08 0.33 15.07
N PRO A 139 -1.10 0.09 13.74
CA PRO A 139 -0.22 -0.89 13.10
C PRO A 139 1.26 -0.68 13.39
N PHE A 140 1.73 0.56 13.56
CA PHE A 140 3.13 0.89 13.84
C PHE A 140 3.63 0.40 15.21
N TYR A 141 2.72 0.08 16.13
CA TYR A 141 3.05 -0.33 17.49
C TYR A 141 2.94 -1.83 17.70
N ILE A 142 2.07 -2.50 16.96
CA ILE A 142 1.80 -3.93 17.11
C ILE A 142 2.45 -4.79 16.04
N SER A 143 2.90 -4.19 14.94
CA SER A 143 3.60 -4.89 13.88
C SER A 143 5.06 -4.48 13.83
N ALA A 144 5.95 -5.47 13.96
CA ALA A 144 7.37 -5.31 13.62
C ALA A 144 7.58 -4.95 12.13
N HIS A 145 6.54 -5.11 11.30
CA HIS A 145 6.49 -4.77 9.88
C HIS A 145 5.51 -3.62 9.60
N GLY A 146 5.20 -2.78 10.59
CA GLY A 146 4.32 -1.62 10.37
C GLY A 146 4.92 -0.57 9.44
N LEU A 147 6.25 -0.59 9.24
CA LEU A 147 6.95 0.22 8.25
C LEU A 147 7.74 -0.67 7.29
N GLY A 148 7.54 -0.46 6.00
CA GLY A 148 8.22 -1.19 4.93
C GLY A 148 9.63 -0.68 4.74
N ALA A 149 10.55 -1.55 4.31
CA ALA A 149 11.87 -1.08 3.89
C ALA A 149 11.75 -0.23 2.62
N SER A 150 12.58 0.79 2.51
CA SER A 150 12.70 1.58 1.28
C SER A 150 13.78 0.99 0.38
N ILE A 151 13.52 0.94 -0.93
CA ILE A 151 14.45 0.44 -1.94
C ILE A 151 14.55 1.44 -3.09
N ASN A 152 15.65 1.40 -3.85
CA ASN A 152 15.80 2.20 -5.06
C ASN A 152 15.84 1.29 -6.28
N ILE A 153 14.82 1.37 -7.14
CA ILE A 153 14.74 0.60 -8.38
C ILE A 153 14.63 1.58 -9.53
N ASN A 154 15.58 1.51 -10.46
CA ASN A 154 15.63 2.38 -11.63
C ASN A 154 15.56 3.87 -11.27
N ASN A 155 16.29 4.28 -10.22
CA ASN A 155 16.30 5.65 -9.67
C ASN A 155 14.97 6.14 -9.06
N ASN A 156 14.01 5.25 -8.83
CA ASN A 156 12.80 5.55 -8.08
C ASN A 156 12.90 4.93 -6.69
N ILE A 157 12.72 5.75 -5.64
CA ILE A 157 12.73 5.27 -4.27
C ILE A 157 11.30 4.95 -3.88
N ILE A 158 11.06 3.67 -3.62
CA ILE A 158 9.72 3.18 -3.30
C ILE A 158 9.76 2.39 -1.99
N GLY A 159 8.58 2.24 -1.41
CA GLY A 159 8.33 1.22 -0.41
C GLY A 159 8.43 -0.18 -0.99
N SER A 160 9.07 -1.10 -0.26
CA SER A 160 9.05 -2.52 -0.60
C SER A 160 7.64 -3.11 -0.57
N ASP A 161 6.75 -2.56 0.24
CA ASP A 161 5.31 -2.87 0.29
C ASP A 161 4.62 -2.62 -1.07
N LYS A 162 5.08 -1.61 -1.83
CA LYS A 162 4.56 -1.34 -3.18
C LYS A 162 4.73 -2.54 -4.12
N VAL A 163 5.78 -3.34 -3.95
CA VAL A 163 5.98 -4.60 -4.70
C VAL A 163 4.91 -5.64 -4.33
N GLY A 164 4.50 -5.66 -3.06
CA GLY A 164 3.36 -6.41 -2.53
C GLY A 164 2.05 -6.04 -3.21
N HIS A 165 1.75 -4.75 -3.16
CA HIS A 165 0.58 -4.12 -3.75
C HIS A 165 0.45 -4.42 -5.24
N PHE A 166 1.54 -4.30 -6.00
CA PHE A 166 1.58 -4.58 -7.43
C PHE A 166 1.00 -5.96 -7.80
N PHE A 167 1.43 -7.02 -7.13
CA PHE A 167 0.91 -8.36 -7.44
C PHE A 167 -0.42 -8.66 -6.78
N ALA A 168 -0.55 -8.39 -5.47
CA ALA A 168 -1.71 -8.81 -4.70
C ALA A 168 -2.92 -7.91 -4.95
N GLN A 169 -2.79 -6.62 -4.65
CA GLN A 169 -3.85 -5.64 -4.84
C GLN A 169 -4.07 -5.31 -6.32
N GLY A 170 -3.01 -5.33 -7.13
CA GLY A 170 -3.13 -5.24 -8.58
C GLY A 170 -3.95 -6.39 -9.18
N TYR A 171 -3.88 -7.60 -8.64
CA TYR A 171 -4.78 -8.69 -9.06
C TYR A 171 -6.23 -8.43 -8.65
N THR A 172 -6.45 -7.82 -7.49
CA THR A 172 -7.78 -7.42 -7.04
C THR A 172 -8.37 -6.34 -7.96
N TYR A 173 -7.59 -5.33 -8.33
CA TYR A 173 -7.98 -4.31 -9.31
C TYR A 173 -8.31 -4.97 -10.66
N PHE A 174 -7.45 -5.87 -11.13
CA PHE A 174 -7.67 -6.62 -12.37
C PHE A 174 -8.97 -7.43 -12.37
N LYS A 175 -9.27 -8.14 -11.27
CA LYS A 175 -10.54 -8.85 -11.14
C LYS A 175 -11.73 -7.89 -11.22
N LYS A 176 -11.66 -6.77 -10.51
CA LYS A 176 -12.72 -5.76 -10.47
C LYS A 176 -12.95 -5.11 -11.82
N ALA A 177 -11.89 -4.82 -12.57
CA ALA A 177 -11.96 -4.17 -13.87
C ALA A 177 -12.32 -5.11 -15.03
N TYR A 178 -11.98 -6.41 -14.95
CA TYR A 178 -12.03 -7.27 -16.14
C TYR A 178 -12.63 -8.68 -15.93
N LEU A 179 -12.71 -9.19 -14.70
CA LEU A 179 -13.15 -10.57 -14.46
C LEU A 179 -14.51 -10.68 -13.76
N ASN A 180 -14.91 -9.68 -12.98
CA ASN A 180 -16.18 -9.69 -12.26
C ASN A 180 -17.37 -9.52 -13.23
N LYS A 181 -18.48 -10.20 -12.93
CA LYS A 181 -19.75 -9.99 -13.65
C LYS A 181 -20.24 -8.56 -13.34
N ASN A 182 -20.61 -7.81 -14.37
CA ASN A 182 -21.08 -6.41 -14.27
C ASN A 182 -20.02 -5.38 -13.85
N THR A 183 -18.79 -5.54 -14.33
CA THR A 183 -17.76 -4.51 -14.16
C THR A 183 -18.03 -3.26 -15.02
N HIS A 184 -17.81 -2.07 -14.46
CA HIS A 184 -17.73 -0.79 -15.18
C HIS A 184 -16.30 -0.49 -15.67
N GLY A 185 -15.47 -1.53 -15.79
CA GLY A 185 -14.10 -1.43 -16.27
C GLY A 185 -13.15 -0.86 -15.21
N ILE A 186 -12.18 -0.08 -15.67
CA ILE A 186 -11.11 0.48 -14.82
C ILE A 186 -11.68 1.32 -13.66
N GLN A 187 -12.83 1.98 -13.85
CA GLN A 187 -13.41 2.83 -12.80
C GLN A 187 -13.73 2.06 -11.51
N ASP A 188 -14.29 0.83 -11.61
CA ASP A 188 -14.56 0.00 -10.44
C ASP A 188 -13.28 -0.36 -9.65
N ALA A 189 -12.15 -0.49 -10.35
CA ALA A 189 -10.86 -0.75 -9.71
C ALA A 189 -10.32 0.51 -9.02
N LEU A 190 -10.46 1.69 -9.66
CA LEU A 190 -10.05 2.98 -9.08
C LEU A 190 -10.89 3.34 -7.85
N ASP A 191 -12.21 3.21 -7.95
CA ASP A 191 -13.14 3.47 -6.84
C ASP A 191 -12.87 2.53 -5.67
N TYR A 192 -12.64 1.25 -5.96
CA TYR A 192 -12.23 0.29 -4.94
C TYR A 192 -10.92 0.70 -4.27
N GLY A 193 -9.93 1.13 -5.03
CA GLY A 193 -8.66 1.64 -4.50
C GLY A 193 -8.84 2.79 -3.54
N HIS A 194 -9.55 3.84 -3.97
CA HIS A 194 -9.86 4.99 -3.14
C HIS A 194 -10.59 4.59 -1.85
N THR A 195 -11.60 3.73 -1.98
CA THR A 195 -12.37 3.23 -0.84
C THR A 195 -11.49 2.40 0.10
N SER A 196 -10.62 1.54 -0.43
CA SER A 196 -9.78 0.69 0.38
C SER A 196 -8.68 1.46 1.12
N GLU A 197 -8.06 2.44 0.48
CA GLU A 197 -7.11 3.35 1.14
C GLU A 197 -7.80 4.24 2.18
N LYS A 198 -9.05 4.64 1.93
CA LYS A 198 -9.82 5.43 2.89
C LYS A 198 -10.24 4.64 4.14
N TYR A 199 -10.52 3.35 4.01
CA TYR A 199 -11.17 2.57 5.09
C TYR A 199 -10.39 1.34 5.55
N TYR A 200 -9.93 0.48 4.64
CA TYR A 200 -9.46 -0.85 5.02
C TYR A 200 -7.95 -0.94 5.23
N PHE A 201 -7.18 -0.17 4.46
CA PHE A 201 -5.72 -0.31 4.40
C PHE A 201 -4.98 0.96 4.83
N GLY A 202 -5.50 2.16 4.56
CA GLY A 202 -4.81 3.41 4.88
C GLY A 202 -5.40 4.20 6.06
N LEU A 203 -6.24 5.20 5.77
CA LEU A 203 -6.60 6.26 6.71
C LEU A 203 -7.21 5.77 8.04
N GLN A 204 -8.07 4.76 8.03
CA GLN A 204 -8.65 4.28 9.30
C GLN A 204 -7.68 3.43 10.12
N THR A 205 -6.77 2.70 9.47
CA THR A 205 -5.84 1.75 10.09
C THR A 205 -4.52 2.44 10.47
N THR A 206 -3.77 2.91 9.49
CA THR A 206 -2.44 3.54 9.65
C THR A 206 -2.55 5.05 9.82
N GLY A 207 -3.66 5.65 9.39
CA GLY A 207 -3.81 7.10 9.37
C GLY A 207 -3.18 7.77 8.16
N ILE A 208 -2.73 6.99 7.17
CA ILE A 208 -2.06 7.46 5.97
C ILE A 208 -2.88 7.01 4.75
N TYR A 209 -3.04 7.89 3.77
CA TYR A 209 -3.61 7.60 2.46
C TYR A 209 -2.46 7.66 1.46
N SER A 210 -2.06 6.51 0.91
CA SER A 210 -0.92 6.45 0.00
C SER A 210 -1.35 6.50 -1.46
N TYR A 211 -0.99 7.59 -2.14
CA TYR A 211 -1.11 7.65 -3.60
C TYR A 211 -0.11 6.73 -4.30
N GLY A 212 1.01 6.43 -3.65
CA GLY A 212 1.99 5.43 -4.10
C GLY A 212 1.40 4.01 -4.15
N ASP A 213 0.59 3.64 -3.15
CA ASP A 213 -0.14 2.36 -3.16
C ASP A 213 -1.14 2.28 -4.31
N LEU A 214 -1.90 3.34 -4.55
CA LEU A 214 -2.86 3.39 -5.65
C LEU A 214 -2.17 3.26 -7.01
N ALA A 215 -1.04 3.95 -7.19
CA ALA A 215 -0.23 3.87 -8.41
C ALA A 215 0.29 2.45 -8.63
N SER A 216 0.86 1.83 -7.59
CA SER A 216 1.33 0.44 -7.66
C SER A 216 0.21 -0.57 -7.96
N ASN A 217 -0.94 -0.43 -7.30
CA ASN A 217 -2.10 -1.28 -7.55
C ASN A 217 -2.56 -1.19 -9.02
N TYR A 218 -2.61 0.04 -9.57
CA TYR A 218 -2.99 0.27 -10.95
C TYR A 218 -1.99 -0.32 -11.95
N ASP A 219 -0.69 -0.12 -11.74
CA ASP A 219 0.34 -0.73 -12.58
C ASP A 219 0.34 -2.27 -12.47
N GLY A 220 0.04 -2.80 -11.29
CA GLY A 220 -0.21 -4.21 -11.06
C GLY A 220 -1.40 -4.76 -11.85
N MET A 221 -2.49 -4.01 -11.89
CA MET A 221 -3.64 -4.32 -12.75
C MET A 221 -3.24 -4.42 -14.22
N ARG A 222 -2.39 -3.50 -14.70
CA ARG A 222 -1.86 -3.52 -16.06
C ARG A 222 -1.02 -4.76 -16.33
N PHE A 223 -0.18 -5.18 -15.38
CA PHE A 223 0.55 -6.44 -15.47
C PHE A 223 -0.40 -7.64 -15.67
N TRP A 224 -1.45 -7.75 -14.86
CA TRP A 224 -2.41 -8.86 -14.99
C TRP A 224 -3.22 -8.82 -16.28
N LYS A 225 -3.58 -7.62 -16.78
CA LYS A 225 -4.18 -7.44 -18.11
C LYS A 225 -3.23 -7.91 -19.22
N LYS A 226 -1.96 -7.53 -19.15
CA LYS A 226 -0.91 -7.88 -20.12
C LYS A 226 -0.54 -9.36 -20.07
N LEU A 227 -0.73 -10.06 -18.95
CA LEU A 227 -0.33 -11.47 -18.77
C LEU A 227 -0.73 -12.37 -19.96
N ILE A 228 -1.96 -12.23 -20.47
CA ILE A 228 -2.42 -12.93 -21.67
C ILE A 228 -2.98 -11.99 -22.75
N GLY A 229 -2.76 -10.67 -22.61
CA GLY A 229 -3.19 -9.67 -23.59
C GLY A 229 -4.71 -9.56 -23.70
N ILE A 230 -5.40 -9.29 -22.60
CA ILE A 230 -6.85 -9.04 -22.65
C ILE A 230 -7.11 -7.75 -23.45
N ARG A 231 -7.71 -7.91 -24.62
CA ARG A 231 -8.34 -6.82 -25.38
C ARG A 231 -9.74 -6.59 -24.82
N THR A 232 -10.04 -5.37 -24.41
CA THR A 232 -11.41 -4.98 -24.07
C THR A 232 -12.15 -4.55 -25.34
N THR A 233 -13.46 -4.78 -25.36
CA THR A 233 -14.34 -4.34 -26.45
C THR A 233 -14.68 -2.85 -26.38
N THR A 234 -14.28 -2.15 -25.32
CA THR A 234 -14.71 -0.79 -24.96
C THR A 234 -13.74 0.32 -25.43
N GLY A 235 -13.05 0.12 -26.55
CA GLY A 235 -12.24 1.18 -27.16
C GLY A 235 -10.93 1.50 -26.42
N ASP A 236 -10.43 0.57 -25.61
CA ASP A 236 -9.10 0.65 -25.00
C ASP A 236 -8.05 0.42 -26.09
N ASN A 237 -7.83 1.45 -26.92
CA ASN A 237 -6.78 1.52 -27.95
C ASN A 237 -5.40 1.69 -27.30
N THR A 238 -5.16 1.07 -26.14
CA THR A 238 -3.81 0.87 -25.63
C THR A 238 -3.05 0.09 -26.68
N ILE A 239 -1.92 0.64 -27.13
CA ILE A 239 -0.91 -0.02 -27.96
C ILE A 239 -0.91 -1.51 -27.60
N ASP A 240 -1.06 -2.38 -28.60
CA ASP A 240 -1.09 -3.84 -28.44
C ASP A 240 0.17 -4.33 -27.70
N GLU A 241 0.17 -4.24 -26.37
CA GLU A 241 1.25 -4.71 -25.53
C GLU A 241 1.28 -6.23 -25.68
N GLN A 242 2.39 -6.74 -26.22
CA GLN A 242 2.57 -8.17 -26.42
C GLN A 242 2.36 -8.91 -25.10
N PRO A 243 1.58 -10.00 -25.09
CA PRO A 243 1.27 -10.70 -23.86
C PRO A 243 2.49 -11.42 -23.31
N TYR A 244 2.65 -11.50 -21.99
CA TYR A 244 3.75 -12.27 -21.39
C TYR A 244 3.60 -13.78 -21.59
N VAL A 245 2.37 -14.27 -21.77
CA VAL A 245 2.05 -15.68 -21.90
C VAL A 245 1.15 -15.91 -23.11
N ILE A 246 1.52 -16.86 -23.95
CA ILE A 246 0.76 -17.27 -25.13
C ILE A 246 0.29 -18.72 -25.00
N CYS A 247 -0.84 -19.05 -25.63
CA CYS A 247 -1.29 -20.44 -25.75
C CYS A 247 -0.79 -21.02 -27.07
N LYS A 248 0.06 -22.05 -27.01
CA LYS A 248 0.56 -22.76 -28.19
C LYS A 248 0.39 -24.26 -27.99
N ASN A 249 -0.21 -24.94 -28.97
CA ASN A 249 -0.46 -26.38 -28.93
C ASN A 249 -1.19 -26.84 -27.66
N GLY A 250 -2.18 -26.05 -27.23
CA GLY A 250 -2.99 -26.34 -26.04
C GLY A 250 -2.27 -26.18 -24.69
N LYS A 251 -1.05 -25.64 -24.68
CA LYS A 251 -0.27 -25.35 -23.47
C LYS A 251 0.08 -23.87 -23.38
N TRP A 252 0.09 -23.35 -22.16
CA TRP A 252 0.64 -22.03 -21.88
C TRP A 252 2.16 -22.05 -22.05
N GLN A 253 2.71 -21.01 -22.65
CA GLN A 253 4.14 -20.81 -22.85
C GLN A 253 4.47 -19.34 -22.62
N ALA A 254 5.64 -19.05 -22.04
CA ALA A 254 6.15 -17.69 -22.00
C ALA A 254 6.31 -17.17 -23.44
N ASN A 255 5.95 -15.92 -23.67
CA ASN A 255 6.10 -15.31 -24.98
C ASN A 255 7.57 -14.99 -25.23
N PRO A 256 8.22 -15.57 -26.27
CA PRO A 256 9.64 -15.33 -26.52
C PRO A 256 9.95 -13.88 -26.95
N GLN A 257 8.94 -13.10 -27.33
CA GLN A 257 9.11 -11.73 -27.83
C GLN A 257 9.08 -10.66 -26.73
N VAL A 258 8.68 -11.02 -25.50
CA VAL A 258 8.53 -10.06 -24.41
C VAL A 258 8.86 -10.72 -23.08
N LYS A 259 9.64 -10.01 -22.25
CA LYS A 259 9.90 -10.39 -20.87
C LYS A 259 9.33 -9.34 -19.94
N PHE A 260 9.00 -9.75 -18.73
CA PHE A 260 8.65 -8.80 -17.69
C PHE A 260 9.89 -8.01 -17.28
N SER A 261 9.74 -6.71 -17.07
CA SER A 261 10.70 -5.89 -16.34
C SER A 261 9.97 -4.96 -15.37
N TRP A 262 10.48 -4.82 -14.15
CA TRP A 262 10.03 -3.81 -13.19
C TRP A 262 10.24 -2.40 -13.72
N GLY A 263 11.19 -2.18 -14.62
CA GLY A 263 11.42 -0.89 -15.27
C GLY A 263 10.25 -0.40 -16.13
N ASP A 264 9.35 -1.31 -16.54
CA ASP A 264 8.14 -0.96 -17.31
C ASP A 264 7.01 -0.40 -16.42
N TYR A 265 7.12 -0.56 -15.10
CA TYR A 265 6.05 -0.29 -14.13
C TYR A 265 6.48 0.69 -13.04
N VAL A 266 7.66 0.50 -12.45
CA VAL A 266 8.16 1.37 -11.38
C VAL A 266 8.47 2.74 -11.95
N ASN A 267 7.73 3.74 -11.46
CA ASN A 267 7.84 5.14 -11.88
C ASN A 267 7.75 6.06 -10.65
N PRO A 268 7.94 7.38 -10.82
CA PRO A 268 7.91 8.32 -9.70
C PRO A 268 6.56 8.39 -8.96
N ALA A 269 5.47 7.86 -9.51
CA ALA A 269 4.17 7.86 -8.83
C ALA A 269 4.13 6.90 -7.64
N TRP A 270 5.05 5.94 -7.56
CA TRP A 270 5.18 5.02 -6.44
C TRP A 270 6.01 5.59 -5.29
N ASP A 271 6.74 6.69 -5.52
CA ASP A 271 7.61 7.34 -4.53
C ASP A 271 6.80 8.34 -3.72
N GLU A 272 6.55 8.05 -2.45
CA GLU A 272 5.71 8.87 -1.57
C GLU A 272 6.34 10.24 -1.20
N ALA A 273 7.62 10.45 -1.52
CA ALA A 273 8.25 11.77 -1.43
C ALA A 273 8.00 12.64 -2.67
N ILE A 274 7.52 12.04 -3.76
CA ILE A 274 7.13 12.70 -4.99
C ILE A 274 5.59 12.74 -5.06
N ASN A 275 4.94 11.59 -4.96
CA ASN A 275 3.48 11.46 -4.97
C ASN A 275 2.94 11.42 -3.53
N CYS A 276 2.79 12.61 -2.96
CA CYS A 276 2.63 12.85 -1.53
C CYS A 276 1.46 12.10 -0.90
N SER A 277 1.72 11.31 0.14
CA SER A 277 0.66 10.72 0.96
C SER A 277 -0.11 11.79 1.74
N SER A 278 -1.40 11.56 1.97
CA SER A 278 -2.23 12.42 2.83
C SER A 278 -2.43 11.77 4.20
N LEU A 279 -2.43 12.55 5.27
CA LEU A 279 -2.71 12.03 6.61
C LEU A 279 -4.15 12.26 7.02
N ARG A 280 -4.67 11.37 7.87
CA ARG A 280 -6.08 11.37 8.29
C ARG A 280 -6.53 12.71 8.82
N ASN A 281 -5.68 13.38 9.59
CA ASN A 281 -6.03 14.62 10.27
C ASN A 281 -4.87 15.64 10.25
N PRO A 282 -5.15 16.97 10.29
CA PRO A 282 -4.13 18.02 10.18
C PRO A 282 -3.01 17.97 11.23
N TRP A 283 -3.29 17.50 12.44
CA TRP A 283 -2.25 17.41 13.48
C TRP A 283 -1.28 16.24 13.25
N MET A 284 -1.73 15.17 12.59
CA MET A 284 -0.83 14.09 12.17
C MET A 284 0.10 14.63 11.09
N ASP A 285 -0.46 15.39 10.14
CA ASP A 285 0.28 16.09 9.10
C ASP A 285 1.35 17.00 9.70
N GLU A 286 0.98 17.84 10.66
CA GLU A 286 1.92 18.72 11.37
C GLU A 286 3.07 17.93 12.03
N LYS A 287 2.79 16.83 12.73
CA LYS A 287 3.82 16.00 13.38
C LYS A 287 4.80 15.39 12.39
N VAL A 288 4.28 14.82 11.31
CA VAL A 288 5.09 14.13 10.29
C VAL A 288 5.88 15.15 9.48
N TYR A 289 5.25 16.24 9.05
CA TYR A 289 5.90 17.32 8.32
C TYR A 289 6.98 18.00 9.17
N PHE A 290 6.74 18.23 10.46
CA PHE A 290 7.75 18.75 11.38
C PHE A 290 8.99 17.84 11.39
N GLU A 291 8.80 16.52 11.49
CA GLU A 291 9.94 15.60 11.51
C GLU A 291 10.65 15.48 10.17
N MET A 292 9.93 15.57 9.05
CA MET A 292 10.54 15.69 7.72
C MET A 292 11.41 16.95 7.63
N GLN A 293 10.92 18.08 8.13
CA GLN A 293 11.66 19.34 8.15
C GLN A 293 12.93 19.26 8.99
N GLU A 294 12.85 18.72 10.21
CA GLU A 294 14.01 18.59 11.09
C GLU A 294 15.05 17.64 10.50
N LYS A 295 14.63 16.52 9.90
CA LYS A 295 15.52 15.60 9.18
C LYS A 295 16.16 16.24 7.96
N ALA A 296 15.43 17.06 7.21
CA ALA A 296 15.97 17.77 6.06
C ALA A 296 17.05 18.78 6.47
N LYS A 297 16.80 19.57 7.50
CA LYS A 297 17.79 20.51 8.06
C LYS A 297 19.02 19.79 8.60
N ALA A 298 18.83 18.65 9.28
CA ALA A 298 19.94 17.84 9.78
C ALA A 298 20.84 17.29 8.66
N GLN A 299 20.31 17.17 7.44
CA GLN A 299 21.06 16.82 6.22
C GLN A 299 21.62 18.06 5.48
N GLY A 300 21.54 19.25 6.06
CA GLY A 300 22.01 20.50 5.45
C GLY A 300 21.13 21.02 4.32
N LYS A 301 19.86 20.60 4.24
CA LYS A 301 18.89 21.12 3.26
C LYS A 301 18.10 22.27 3.86
N ASP A 302 17.64 23.19 3.00
CA ASP A 302 16.84 24.35 3.39
C ASP A 302 15.45 23.97 3.96
N GLY A 303 15.02 22.74 3.75
CA GLY A 303 13.81 22.16 4.29
C GLY A 303 13.33 20.96 3.48
N TYR A 304 12.16 20.46 3.86
CA TYR A 304 11.37 19.48 3.13
C TYR A 304 10.21 20.15 2.42
N SER A 305 9.94 19.71 1.19
CA SER A 305 8.69 19.97 0.48
C SER A 305 8.23 18.68 -0.19
N CYS A 306 6.92 18.51 -0.28
CA CYS A 306 6.33 17.47 -1.12
C CYS A 306 5.44 18.13 -2.18
N PRO A 307 5.62 17.84 -3.48
CA PRO A 307 6.59 16.89 -4.04
C PRO A 307 8.05 17.35 -3.90
N LEU A 308 8.99 16.40 -3.85
CA LEU A 308 10.43 16.70 -3.90
C LEU A 308 10.94 17.08 -5.29
N SER A 309 10.22 16.71 -6.35
CA SER A 309 10.60 17.00 -7.73
C SER A 309 9.38 17.35 -8.56
N VAL A 310 9.34 18.59 -9.05
CA VAL A 310 8.30 19.07 -9.98
C VAL A 310 8.37 18.30 -11.30
N ASP A 311 9.57 18.11 -11.83
CA ASP A 311 9.79 17.38 -13.08
C ASP A 311 9.32 15.93 -12.98
N ALA A 312 9.52 15.29 -11.82
CA ALA A 312 8.99 13.95 -11.58
C ALA A 312 7.45 13.93 -11.62
N CYS A 313 6.78 14.91 -11.01
CA CYS A 313 5.32 15.04 -11.11
C CYS A 313 4.84 15.23 -12.55
N GLN A 314 5.53 16.04 -13.34
CA GLN A 314 5.24 16.20 -14.77
C GLN A 314 5.45 14.90 -15.55
N SER A 315 6.49 14.14 -15.20
CA SER A 315 6.77 12.85 -15.82
C SER A 315 5.67 11.82 -15.54
N ILE A 316 5.11 11.80 -14.32
CA ILE A 316 3.97 10.95 -13.95
C ILE A 316 2.76 11.28 -14.83
N VAL A 317 2.39 12.57 -14.90
CA VAL A 317 1.26 13.03 -15.72
C VAL A 317 1.46 12.62 -17.18
N LYS A 318 2.64 12.89 -17.74
CA LYS A 318 2.98 12.52 -19.12
C LYS A 318 2.87 11.01 -19.35
N GLU A 319 3.45 10.21 -18.48
CA GLU A 319 3.49 8.75 -18.59
C GLU A 319 2.08 8.16 -18.59
N TYR A 320 1.24 8.53 -17.61
CA TYR A 320 -0.14 8.01 -17.57
C TYR A 320 -1.02 8.58 -18.69
N LEU A 321 -0.83 9.84 -19.11
CA LEU A 321 -1.55 10.40 -20.26
C LEU A 321 -1.18 9.74 -21.60
N GLN A 322 0.04 9.22 -21.74
CA GLN A 322 0.47 8.51 -22.95
C GLN A 322 -0.06 7.08 -23.03
N ARG A 323 -0.59 6.53 -21.92
CA ARG A 323 -0.89 5.11 -21.75
C ARG A 323 -2.33 4.67 -22.08
N GLY A 324 -3.20 5.48 -22.72
CA GLY A 324 -4.52 4.99 -23.18
C GLY A 324 -5.67 6.01 -23.12
N GLN A 325 -6.94 5.56 -23.19
CA GLN A 325 -8.12 6.41 -22.93
C GLN A 325 -8.62 6.20 -21.49
N ASN A 326 -9.22 7.22 -20.87
CA ASN A 326 -9.56 7.37 -19.44
C ASN A 326 -8.45 7.91 -18.50
N ASN A 327 -7.35 8.44 -19.05
CA ASN A 327 -6.19 8.86 -18.25
C ASN A 327 -6.47 10.01 -17.29
N VAL A 328 -7.49 10.83 -17.54
CA VAL A 328 -7.89 11.89 -16.61
C VAL A 328 -8.48 11.30 -15.32
N SER A 329 -9.37 10.31 -15.42
CA SER A 329 -9.91 9.62 -14.24
C SER A 329 -8.82 8.84 -13.51
N VAL A 330 -7.95 8.15 -14.24
CA VAL A 330 -6.79 7.46 -13.65
C VAL A 330 -5.94 8.45 -12.85
N LEU A 331 -5.46 9.53 -13.47
CA LEU A 331 -4.63 10.52 -12.80
C LEU A 331 -5.30 11.16 -11.58
N LYS A 332 -6.63 11.36 -11.60
CA LYS A 332 -7.39 11.84 -10.44
C LYS A 332 -7.28 10.92 -9.23
N HIS A 333 -7.15 9.61 -9.43
CA HIS A 333 -7.03 8.64 -8.34
C HIS A 333 -5.58 8.38 -7.95
N LEU A 334 -4.66 8.45 -8.92
CA LEU A 334 -3.26 8.07 -8.71
C LEU A 334 -2.37 9.22 -8.24
N LEU A 335 -2.73 10.47 -8.54
CA LEU A 335 -1.87 11.63 -8.28
C LEU A 335 -2.33 12.41 -7.06
N SER A 336 -1.39 12.73 -6.16
CA SER A 336 -1.67 13.60 -5.03
C SER A 336 -2.03 15.00 -5.51
N PRO A 337 -2.87 15.75 -4.77
CA PRO A 337 -3.19 17.14 -5.10
C PRO A 337 -1.96 18.04 -5.24
N GLU A 338 -0.94 17.84 -4.39
CA GLU A 338 0.32 18.58 -4.41
C GLU A 338 1.10 18.30 -5.69
N CYS A 339 1.20 17.03 -6.07
CA CYS A 339 1.93 16.62 -7.28
C CYS A 339 1.19 17.04 -8.56
N ALA A 340 -0.15 16.97 -8.57
CA ALA A 340 -0.98 17.50 -9.65
C ALA A 340 -0.77 19.02 -9.84
N LYS A 341 -0.81 19.77 -8.73
CA LYS A 341 -0.56 21.21 -8.74
C LYS A 341 0.86 21.54 -9.22
N ALA A 342 1.87 20.81 -8.75
CA ALA A 342 3.25 20.99 -9.18
C ALA A 342 3.44 20.73 -10.68
N ALA A 343 2.76 19.72 -11.22
CA ALA A 343 2.76 19.41 -12.64
C ALA A 343 1.96 20.40 -13.50
N ASN A 344 1.35 21.44 -12.91
CA ASN A 344 0.39 22.33 -13.55
C ASN A 344 -0.76 21.56 -14.23
N TYR A 345 -1.18 20.46 -13.60
CA TYR A 345 -2.25 19.60 -14.06
C TYR A 345 -3.52 19.85 -13.24
N THR A 346 -4.57 20.31 -13.90
CA THR A 346 -5.87 20.55 -13.25
C THR A 346 -6.61 19.23 -13.13
N LEU A 347 -6.74 18.73 -11.90
CA LEU A 347 -7.71 17.69 -11.58
C LEU A 347 -9.10 18.30 -11.77
N ALA A 348 -9.92 17.76 -12.67
CA ALA A 348 -11.28 18.25 -12.86
C ALA A 348 -12.03 18.24 -11.51
N ASP A 349 -12.60 19.39 -11.14
CA ASP A 349 -13.21 19.63 -9.83
C ASP A 349 -14.33 18.62 -9.53
N GLU A 350 -14.20 17.88 -8.43
CA GLU A 350 -15.35 17.26 -7.77
C GLU A 350 -15.28 17.43 -6.25
N LYS A 351 -16.46 17.71 -5.69
CA LYS A 351 -16.81 17.91 -4.29
C LYS A 351 -16.43 16.77 -3.32
N HIS A 352 -15.78 15.70 -3.78
CA HIS A 352 -15.54 14.50 -2.97
C HIS A 352 -14.16 14.43 -2.29
N GLY A 353 -13.26 15.37 -2.58
CA GLY A 353 -11.96 15.51 -1.89
C GLY A 353 -11.76 16.82 -1.11
N GLY A 354 -12.66 17.80 -1.26
CA GLY A 354 -12.45 19.14 -0.71
C GLY A 354 -12.85 19.33 0.75
N GLU A 355 -13.78 18.54 1.29
CA GLU A 355 -14.36 18.84 2.61
C GLU A 355 -13.42 18.55 3.79
N TYR A 356 -12.39 17.72 3.62
CA TYR A 356 -11.41 17.44 4.67
C TYR A 356 -10.04 18.10 4.47
N PHE A 357 -9.78 18.68 3.29
CA PHE A 357 -8.43 19.13 2.88
C PHE A 357 -8.37 20.61 2.52
N THR A 358 -9.27 21.45 3.06
CA THR A 358 -9.10 22.91 2.94
C THR A 358 -7.90 23.38 3.76
N ASN A 359 -6.85 23.63 2.99
CA ASN A 359 -5.58 24.27 3.29
C ASN A 359 -5.73 25.52 4.18
N LYS A 360 -5.61 25.37 5.51
CA LYS A 360 -5.11 26.46 6.35
C LYS A 360 -3.59 26.34 6.33
N LYS A 361 -2.95 27.26 5.61
CA LYS A 361 -1.51 27.53 5.68
C LYS A 361 -1.00 27.23 7.09
N ALA A 362 -0.04 26.33 7.19
CA ALA A 362 0.75 26.11 8.40
C ALA A 362 1.49 27.41 8.76
N GLN A 363 0.78 28.34 9.40
CA GLN A 363 1.40 29.27 10.31
C GLN A 363 1.68 28.47 11.57
N LEU A 364 2.98 28.23 11.82
CA LEU A 364 3.46 27.59 13.04
C LEU A 364 2.70 28.12 14.26
N PRO A 365 2.08 27.25 15.08
CA PRO A 365 1.37 27.68 16.27
C PRO A 365 2.29 28.50 17.20
N THR A 366 1.80 29.62 17.71
CA THR A 366 2.56 30.56 18.56
C THR A 366 3.13 29.92 19.83
N TRP A 367 2.63 28.76 20.28
CA TRP A 367 3.16 28.04 21.44
C TRP A 367 4.53 27.38 21.17
N VAL A 368 4.89 27.10 19.91
CA VAL A 368 6.23 26.59 19.54
C VAL A 368 7.30 27.68 19.70
N LYS A 369 6.93 28.98 19.65
CA LYS A 369 7.86 30.08 19.95
C LYS A 369 8.10 30.27 21.46
N LYS A 370 7.28 29.66 22.33
CA LYS A 370 7.28 29.95 23.77
C LYS A 370 8.05 28.91 24.62
N SER A 371 8.58 27.84 24.03
CA SER A 371 9.33 26.81 24.75
C SER A 371 10.81 27.14 25.02
N ARG A 372 11.31 28.30 24.57
CA ARG A 372 12.67 28.76 24.89
C ARG A 372 12.79 29.63 26.16
N SER A 373 11.70 29.93 26.86
CA SER A 373 11.73 30.85 28.02
C SER A 373 11.31 30.26 29.38
N CYS A 374 11.06 28.95 29.49
CA CYS A 374 10.73 28.31 30.77
C CYS A 374 11.77 27.25 31.15
N PHE A 375 13.01 27.68 31.38
CA PHE A 375 13.98 26.94 32.17
C PHE A 375 14.43 27.86 33.31
N GLY A 376 13.65 27.87 34.39
CA GLY A 376 13.93 28.66 35.57
C GLY A 376 12.65 29.03 36.31
N ALA A 377 12.53 28.53 37.54
CA ALA A 377 11.45 28.78 38.50
C ALA A 377 10.12 28.03 38.24
N CYS A 378 10.02 26.82 38.82
CA CYS A 378 9.05 26.56 39.89
C CYS A 378 9.23 25.13 40.39
N CYS A 379 10.13 24.99 41.36
CA CYS A 379 9.97 24.00 42.42
C CYS A 379 8.81 24.43 43.33
N SER A 380 8.25 23.45 44.03
CA SER A 380 7.31 23.51 45.15
C SER A 380 5.82 23.74 44.89
N LEU A 381 5.03 22.88 45.58
CA LEU A 381 3.59 22.93 45.93
C LEU A 381 2.59 22.33 44.94
N LEU A 382 2.16 21.08 45.17
CA LEU A 382 0.93 20.76 45.94
C LEU A 382 0.55 19.27 45.87
N GLN A 383 0.38 18.67 47.04
CA GLN A 383 -0.43 17.46 47.28
C GLN A 383 -1.92 17.77 47.06
N VAL A 384 -2.68 16.76 46.60
CA VAL A 384 -4.09 16.36 46.84
C VAL A 384 -4.45 15.53 45.59
N GLY A 385 -5.04 14.34 45.57
CA GLY A 385 -5.72 13.48 46.53
C GLY A 385 -6.43 12.41 45.70
N GLU A 386 -6.60 11.21 46.25
CA GLU A 386 -7.22 10.04 45.63
C GLU A 386 -8.64 10.31 45.12
N LEU A 387 -8.97 9.87 43.89
CA LEU A 387 -10.35 9.60 43.46
C LEU A 387 -10.39 8.53 42.34
N GLY A 388 -10.77 7.31 42.75
CA GLY A 388 -11.86 6.53 42.14
C GLY A 388 -11.69 5.96 40.73
N LEU A 389 -11.36 4.67 40.65
CA LEU A 389 -11.17 3.88 39.42
C LEU A 389 -12.45 3.16 38.92
N GLU A 390 -13.66 3.68 39.17
CA GLU A 390 -14.90 2.95 38.86
C GLU A 390 -15.75 3.50 37.70
N ASN A 391 -15.39 4.61 37.06
CA ASN A 391 -16.22 5.23 36.00
C ASN A 391 -15.74 5.02 34.55
N VAL A 392 -14.82 4.09 34.29
CA VAL A 392 -14.30 3.82 32.92
C VAL A 392 -14.96 2.61 32.24
N LEU A 393 -15.70 1.77 32.97
CA LEU A 393 -16.29 0.54 32.41
C LEU A 393 -17.77 0.65 31.98
N ALA A 394 -18.44 1.78 32.21
CA ALA A 394 -19.86 1.96 31.87
C ALA A 394 -20.13 2.54 30.46
N SER A 395 -19.10 3.00 29.75
CA SER A 395 -19.25 3.63 28.41
C SER A 395 -18.98 2.67 27.23
N LEU A 396 -18.72 1.38 27.48
CA LEU A 396 -18.41 0.38 26.45
C LEU A 396 -19.60 -0.53 26.04
N PHE A 397 -20.80 -0.37 26.61
CA PHE A 397 -21.94 -1.29 26.37
C PHE A 397 -23.21 -0.65 25.78
N HIS A 398 -23.14 0.55 25.19
CA HIS A 398 -24.31 1.22 24.61
C HIS A 398 -24.12 1.70 23.17
N VAL A 399 -23.73 0.81 22.26
CA VAL A 399 -24.09 0.92 20.83
C VAL A 399 -24.20 -0.49 20.24
N ASN A 400 -25.39 -1.10 20.28
CA ASN A 400 -25.70 -2.21 19.39
C ASN A 400 -27.21 -2.34 19.22
N HIS A 401 -27.78 -1.73 18.18
CA HIS A 401 -29.07 -2.14 17.61
C HIS A 401 -29.38 -1.44 16.26
N THR A 402 -28.51 -1.55 15.25
CA THR A 402 -28.89 -1.27 13.84
C THR A 402 -27.87 -1.79 12.82
N PHE A 403 -27.48 -3.07 12.89
CA PHE A 403 -26.74 -3.71 11.77
C PHE A 403 -26.96 -5.22 11.83
N LYS A 404 -28.09 -5.70 11.32
CA LYS A 404 -28.37 -7.14 11.31
C LYS A 404 -29.05 -7.72 10.06
N ASN A 405 -29.22 -6.96 8.97
CA ASN A 405 -30.03 -7.46 7.84
C ASN A 405 -29.32 -7.69 6.50
N ASP A 406 -28.02 -7.38 6.31
CA ASP A 406 -27.44 -7.45 4.95
C ASP A 406 -26.36 -8.53 4.72
N LEU A 407 -26.28 -9.58 5.55
CA LEU A 407 -25.22 -10.59 5.44
C LEU A 407 -25.68 -12.04 5.23
N PHE A 408 -26.92 -12.27 4.83
CA PHE A 408 -27.38 -13.61 4.44
C PHE A 408 -28.18 -13.59 3.13
N GLU A 409 -27.47 -13.55 2.01
CA GLU A 409 -27.93 -14.19 0.76
C GLU A 409 -26.79 -14.31 -0.27
N ILE A 410 -25.98 -15.37 -0.13
CA ILE A 410 -25.31 -16.01 -1.26
C ILE A 410 -25.39 -17.52 -1.01
N ARG A 411 -26.32 -18.19 -1.72
CA ARG A 411 -26.30 -19.63 -1.99
C ARG A 411 -25.97 -19.83 -3.46
#